data_AF-A0A9W5ITM4-F1
#
_entry.id   AF-A0A9W5ITM4-F1
#
_cell.length_a   1.000
_cell.length_b   1.000
_cell.length_c   1.000
_cell.angle_alpha   90.00
_cell.angle_beta   90.00
_cell.angle_gamma   90.00
#
_symmetry.space_group_name_H-M   'P 1'
#
loop_
_entity.id
_entity.type
_entity.pdbx_description
1 polymer ?
#
loop_
_entity_poly.entity_id
_entity_poly.type
_entity_poly.pdbx_seq_one_letter_code
_entity_poly.pdbx_strand_id
1 'polypeptide(L)'
;VVKQQAAADAKAKADAALSAAKTYSDGLNREVSAKVDRLSETVTRQDSARASEINTLTAKLDGMRVGGRNLIRDSAAEVRNANYLMQTYSLSDGTLQEGEPVVLTLWGELGSDREAFWPFNSDSWNWLGVMKKVSDGVYRIVTTWKRSKNNPPNDRLLIYCGPNTGKTVSRIDRIKLERGTVATDWTPAPEDGATAASEVAAQLAAHKTAQAEVDKAQTADLTAAKSALAGAVADITSIKTTKADKSEVAALARATLASEWKSAADAAKTAAIAAAQADAKTKADAARVAAETAAQAKAEAAKTAAVASAAGTAQAKADAAKAAAIADAAAKDAVVKQQAAADAKAKADAALSAAKTYSDGLNREVSAKVDRLSETVTRQDSARASEINTLTAKLDGMRVGGRNLIRDSAAEVRNANYLMQTYSLSDGTLQEGEPVVLTLWGELGSDREAFWPFNSDSWNWLGVMKKVSDGVYRIVTTWKRSKNNPPNDRLLIYCGPNTGKTVSRI
;
A
#
# COMPACT_ATOMS: atom_id res chain seq x y z
N VAL A 1 -97.30 -23.35 25.88
CA VAL A 1 -97.45 -21.87 25.75
C VAL A 1 -96.33 -21.12 26.49
N VAL A 2 -96.55 -20.42 27.62
CA VAL A 2 -95.58 -19.44 28.19
C VAL A 2 -94.11 -19.91 28.27
N LYS A 3 -93.84 -21.13 28.78
CA LYS A 3 -92.46 -21.67 28.85
C LYS A 3 -91.84 -22.01 27.49
N GLN A 4 -92.65 -22.31 26.46
CA GLN A 4 -92.18 -22.46 25.08
C GLN A 4 -91.94 -21.11 24.42
N GLN A 5 -92.77 -20.10 24.72
CA GLN A 5 -92.58 -18.72 24.27
C GLN A 5 -91.22 -18.20 24.74
N ALA A 6 -90.93 -18.29 26.05
CA ALA A 6 -89.65 -17.89 26.61
C ALA A 6 -88.44 -18.63 25.99
N ALA A 7 -88.60 -19.90 25.60
CA ALA A 7 -87.55 -20.66 24.90
C ALA A 7 -87.36 -20.22 23.44
N ALA A 8 -88.43 -19.81 22.76
CA ALA A 8 -88.37 -19.23 21.41
C ALA A 8 -87.79 -17.81 21.42
N ASP A 9 -88.19 -16.97 22.39
CA ASP A 9 -87.66 -15.62 22.57
C ASP A 9 -86.17 -15.64 22.93
N ALA A 10 -85.75 -16.59 23.77
CA ALA A 10 -84.34 -16.84 24.07
C ALA A 10 -83.54 -17.29 22.83
N LYS A 11 -84.12 -18.17 21.99
CA LYS A 11 -83.51 -18.54 20.70
C LYS A 11 -83.37 -17.31 19.79
N ALA A 12 -84.43 -16.54 19.58
CA ALA A 12 -84.40 -15.37 18.71
C ALA A 12 -83.35 -14.33 19.15
N LYS A 13 -83.19 -14.12 20.47
CA LYS A 13 -82.13 -13.27 21.04
C LYS A 13 -80.73 -13.85 20.82
N ALA A 14 -80.54 -15.17 20.95
CA ALA A 14 -79.26 -15.83 20.68
C ALA A 14 -78.87 -15.76 19.19
N ASP A 15 -79.82 -16.02 18.28
CA ASP A 15 -79.61 -15.95 16.84
C ASP A 15 -79.29 -14.50 16.40
N ALA A 16 -79.98 -13.50 16.96
CA ALA A 16 -79.69 -12.08 16.72
C ALA A 16 -78.31 -11.66 17.25
N ALA A 17 -77.94 -12.09 18.46
CA ALA A 17 -76.62 -11.82 19.03
C ALA A 17 -75.49 -12.48 18.22
N LEU A 18 -75.70 -13.71 17.74
CA LEU A 18 -74.78 -14.41 16.84
C LEU A 18 -74.61 -13.67 15.51
N SER A 19 -75.70 -13.14 14.94
CA SER A 19 -75.67 -12.34 13.72
C SER A 19 -74.87 -11.05 13.90
N ALA A 20 -75.14 -10.29 14.98
CA ALA A 20 -74.40 -9.08 15.31
C ALA A 20 -72.90 -9.34 15.56
N ALA A 21 -72.57 -10.43 16.28
CA ALA A 21 -71.19 -10.84 16.52
C ALA A 21 -70.46 -11.20 15.22
N LYS A 22 -71.10 -11.91 14.28
CA LYS A 22 -70.54 -12.17 12.95
C LYS A 22 -70.29 -10.87 12.18
N THR A 23 -71.28 -9.97 12.11
CA THR A 23 -71.15 -8.68 11.40
C THR A 23 -69.98 -7.84 11.95
N TYR A 24 -69.78 -7.83 13.28
CA TYR A 24 -68.65 -7.15 13.91
C TYR A 24 -67.31 -7.81 13.56
N SER A 25 -67.21 -9.14 13.68
CA SER A 25 -66.01 -9.90 13.32
C SER A 25 -65.64 -9.77 11.85
N ASP A 26 -66.62 -9.67 10.95
CA ASP A 26 -66.40 -9.40 9.53
C ASP A 26 -65.85 -7.99 9.29
N GLY A 27 -66.34 -6.99 10.03
CA GLY A 27 -65.80 -5.63 10.01
C GLY A 27 -64.33 -5.63 10.40
N LEU A 28 -64.00 -6.30 11.50
CA LEU A 28 -62.63 -6.44 12.01
C LEU A 28 -61.74 -7.22 11.03
N ASN A 29 -62.22 -8.33 10.46
CA ASN A 29 -61.46 -9.12 9.48
C ASN A 29 -61.17 -8.32 8.20
N ARG A 30 -62.15 -7.56 7.68
CA ARG A 30 -61.93 -6.66 6.53
C ARG A 30 -60.87 -5.60 6.85
N GLU A 31 -60.90 -5.01 8.04
CA GLU A 31 -59.92 -4.00 8.44
C GLU A 31 -58.50 -4.59 8.60
N VAL A 32 -58.38 -5.75 9.26
CA VAL A 32 -57.10 -6.47 9.43
C VAL A 32 -56.56 -6.92 8.08
N SER A 33 -57.39 -7.53 7.21
CA SER A 33 -57.03 -7.86 5.84
C SER A 33 -56.52 -6.64 5.09
N ALA A 34 -57.26 -5.53 5.06
CA ALA A 34 -56.86 -4.31 4.38
C ALA A 34 -55.60 -3.66 4.99
N LYS A 35 -55.23 -3.97 6.24
CA LYS A 35 -53.94 -3.58 6.84
C LYS A 35 -52.80 -4.49 6.38
N VAL A 36 -52.99 -5.82 6.34
CA VAL A 36 -52.00 -6.79 5.85
C VAL A 36 -51.74 -6.60 4.35
N ASP A 37 -52.78 -6.34 3.56
CA ASP A 37 -52.67 -6.13 2.10
C ASP A 37 -51.85 -4.85 1.81
N ARG A 38 -52.15 -3.72 2.49
CA ARG A 38 -51.37 -2.47 2.38
C ARG A 38 -49.94 -2.60 2.91
N LEU A 39 -49.71 -3.40 3.94
CA LEU A 39 -48.36 -3.69 4.44
C LEU A 39 -47.57 -4.49 3.40
N SER A 40 -48.19 -5.48 2.75
CA SER A 40 -47.58 -6.29 1.68
C SER A 40 -47.22 -5.45 0.45
N GLU A 41 -48.10 -4.54 0.04
CA GLU A 41 -47.82 -3.56 -1.02
C GLU A 41 -46.67 -2.63 -0.64
N THR A 42 -46.66 -2.11 0.59
CA THR A 42 -45.59 -1.24 1.11
C THR A 42 -44.24 -1.96 1.12
N VAL A 43 -44.21 -3.22 1.56
CA VAL A 43 -43.02 -4.09 1.58
C VAL A 43 -42.51 -4.36 0.16
N THR A 44 -43.39 -4.68 -0.79
CA THR A 44 -43.01 -4.86 -2.22
C THR A 44 -42.47 -3.58 -2.85
N ARG A 45 -43.06 -2.42 -2.54
CA ARG A 45 -42.62 -1.12 -3.07
C ARG A 45 -41.27 -0.68 -2.49
N GLN A 46 -41.01 -0.92 -1.20
CA GLN A 46 -39.70 -0.65 -0.60
C GLN A 46 -38.60 -1.51 -1.23
N ASP A 47 -38.89 -2.78 -1.48
CA ASP A 47 -37.94 -3.71 -2.08
C ASP A 47 -37.57 -3.32 -3.52
N SER A 48 -38.58 -2.97 -4.32
CA SER A 48 -38.40 -2.46 -5.69
C SER A 48 -37.53 -1.19 -5.73
N ALA A 49 -37.68 -0.30 -4.74
CA ALA A 49 -36.84 0.89 -4.62
C ALA A 49 -35.39 0.56 -4.22
N ARG A 50 -35.19 -0.35 -3.26
CA ARG A 50 -33.86 -0.80 -2.82
C ARG A 50 -33.11 -1.50 -3.95
N ALA A 51 -33.75 -2.38 -4.71
CA ALA A 51 -33.16 -3.02 -5.87
C ALA A 51 -32.71 -1.99 -6.93
N SER A 52 -33.46 -0.90 -7.13
CA SER A 52 -33.06 0.19 -8.04
C SER A 52 -31.84 0.96 -7.53
N GLU A 53 -31.77 1.24 -6.22
CA GLU A 53 -30.62 1.86 -5.57
C GLU A 53 -29.38 0.95 -5.62
N ILE A 54 -29.53 -0.35 -5.35
CA ILE A 54 -28.45 -1.35 -5.41
C ILE A 54 -27.90 -1.52 -6.83
N ASN A 55 -28.76 -1.54 -7.85
CA ASN A 55 -28.32 -1.50 -9.26
C ASN A 55 -27.55 -0.20 -9.56
N THR A 56 -28.00 0.94 -9.04
CA THR A 56 -27.32 2.23 -9.21
C THR A 56 -25.96 2.28 -8.52
N LEU A 57 -25.83 1.72 -7.31
CA LEU A 57 -24.58 1.59 -6.58
C LEU A 57 -23.63 0.61 -7.28
N THR A 58 -24.15 -0.51 -7.77
CA THR A 58 -23.40 -1.52 -8.53
C THR A 58 -22.80 -0.91 -9.79
N ALA A 59 -23.58 -0.16 -10.57
CA ALA A 59 -23.10 0.51 -11.78
C ALA A 59 -22.07 1.63 -11.49
N LYS A 60 -22.22 2.36 -10.38
CA LYS A 60 -21.19 3.31 -9.91
C LYS A 60 -19.89 2.59 -9.58
N LEU A 61 -19.98 1.47 -8.85
CA LEU A 61 -18.84 0.66 -8.40
C LEU A 61 -18.07 0.05 -9.59
N ASP A 62 -18.78 -0.47 -10.60
CA ASP A 62 -18.18 -0.94 -11.86
C ASP A 62 -17.51 0.18 -12.68
N GLY A 63 -17.94 1.44 -12.48
CA GLY A 63 -17.31 2.63 -13.04
C GLY A 63 -16.11 3.17 -12.27
N MET A 64 -15.83 2.66 -11.06
CA MET A 64 -14.68 3.08 -10.26
C MET A 64 -13.40 2.40 -10.74
N ARG A 65 -12.42 3.20 -11.13
CA ARG A 65 -11.06 2.77 -11.47
C ARG A 65 -10.08 3.57 -10.64
N VAL A 66 -9.28 2.90 -9.82
CA VAL A 66 -8.23 3.56 -9.04
C VAL A 66 -6.88 3.32 -9.71
N GLY A 67 -6.16 4.40 -9.99
CA GLY A 67 -4.76 4.35 -10.39
C GLY A 67 -3.93 5.15 -9.40
N GLY A 68 -2.69 4.70 -9.13
CA GLY A 68 -1.77 5.37 -8.20
C GLY A 68 -0.41 5.74 -8.80
N ARG A 69 -0.08 5.29 -10.02
CA ARG A 69 1.14 5.73 -10.73
C ARG A 69 0.91 7.14 -11.27
N ASN A 70 1.73 8.09 -10.80
CA ASN A 70 1.84 9.39 -11.41
C ASN A 70 2.42 9.26 -12.82
N LEU A 71 1.78 9.91 -13.80
CA LEU A 71 2.23 9.97 -15.19
C LEU A 71 2.90 11.29 -15.55
N ILE A 72 3.21 12.17 -14.58
CA ILE A 72 3.87 13.46 -14.80
C ILE A 72 5.26 13.44 -14.17
N ARG A 73 6.31 13.60 -15.00
CA ARG A 73 7.70 13.75 -14.54
C ARG A 73 7.92 15.08 -13.82
N ASP A 74 8.92 15.12 -12.95
CA ASP A 74 9.40 16.32 -12.24
C ASP A 74 8.28 17.06 -11.46
N SER A 75 7.19 16.34 -11.16
CA SER A 75 5.90 16.91 -10.76
C SER A 75 5.82 17.32 -9.28
N ALA A 76 6.99 17.41 -8.62
CA ALA A 76 7.22 17.98 -7.30
C ALA A 76 7.84 19.39 -7.36
N ALA A 77 8.22 19.89 -8.54
CA ALA A 77 8.83 21.21 -8.68
C ALA A 77 7.79 22.33 -8.47
N GLU A 78 8.05 23.25 -7.54
CA GLU A 78 7.18 24.40 -7.31
C GLU A 78 7.17 25.33 -8.54
N VAL A 79 5.98 25.63 -9.05
CA VAL A 79 5.76 26.62 -10.10
C VAL A 79 4.98 27.79 -9.52
N ARG A 80 5.61 28.96 -9.37
CA ARG A 80 4.97 30.18 -8.85
C ARG A 80 5.14 31.34 -9.82
N ASN A 81 4.06 31.74 -10.50
CA ASN A 81 4.08 32.87 -11.45
C ASN A 81 2.66 33.44 -11.68
N ALA A 82 2.58 34.51 -12.46
CA ALA A 82 1.33 35.17 -12.86
C ALA A 82 0.96 34.95 -14.34
N ASN A 83 1.54 33.94 -14.99
CA ASN A 83 1.33 33.69 -16.41
C ASN A 83 -0.07 33.12 -16.68
N TYR A 84 -0.49 33.11 -17.95
CA TYR A 84 -1.70 32.40 -18.36
C TYR A 84 -1.44 30.90 -18.54
N LEU A 85 -0.32 30.53 -19.18
CA LEU A 85 0.27 29.19 -19.10
C LEU A 85 1.17 29.13 -17.87
N MET A 86 0.79 28.35 -16.84
CA MET A 86 1.58 28.19 -15.62
C MET A 86 2.84 27.38 -15.87
N GLN A 87 2.68 26.19 -16.48
CA GLN A 87 3.75 25.24 -16.76
C GLN A 87 3.33 24.23 -17.84
N THR A 88 4.33 23.75 -18.59
CA THR A 88 4.24 22.53 -19.42
C THR A 88 5.02 21.42 -18.71
N TYR A 89 4.37 20.30 -18.43
CA TYR A 89 4.99 19.13 -17.80
C TYR A 89 5.14 17.97 -18.80
N SER A 90 6.23 17.21 -18.69
CA SER A 90 6.46 15.99 -19.50
C SER A 90 5.76 14.77 -18.90
N LEU A 91 5.22 13.89 -19.75
CA LEU A 91 4.49 12.68 -19.34
C LEU A 91 5.37 11.43 -19.34
N SER A 92 5.28 10.62 -18.28
CA SER A 92 6.03 9.38 -18.07
C SER A 92 6.01 8.45 -19.28
N ASP A 93 4.82 8.16 -19.80
CA ASP A 93 4.63 7.47 -21.07
C ASP A 93 3.52 8.13 -21.88
N GLY A 94 3.75 8.26 -23.19
CA GLY A 94 2.80 8.86 -24.12
C GLY A 94 1.66 7.92 -24.54
N THR A 95 1.31 6.92 -23.71
CA THR A 95 0.40 5.82 -24.12
C THR A 95 -1.04 5.96 -23.59
N LEU A 96 -1.41 7.13 -23.07
CA LEU A 96 -2.81 7.47 -22.79
C LEU A 96 -3.61 7.53 -24.10
N GLN A 97 -4.77 6.87 -24.16
CA GLN A 97 -5.59 6.77 -25.39
C GLN A 97 -6.79 7.74 -25.35
N GLU A 98 -7.36 8.06 -26.53
CA GLU A 98 -8.61 8.84 -26.60
C GLU A 98 -9.72 8.12 -25.82
N GLY A 99 -10.45 8.88 -24.98
CA GLY A 99 -11.54 8.33 -24.18
C GLY A 99 -11.09 7.57 -22.92
N GLU A 100 -9.79 7.38 -22.69
CA GLU A 100 -9.29 6.70 -21.49
C GLU A 100 -9.63 7.53 -20.23
N PRO A 101 -10.28 6.97 -19.20
CA PRO A 101 -10.59 7.71 -17.99
C PRO A 101 -9.31 8.10 -17.25
N VAL A 102 -9.21 9.36 -16.85
CA VAL A 102 -8.09 9.92 -16.09
C VAL A 102 -8.58 10.81 -14.96
N VAL A 103 -7.76 10.88 -13.91
CA VAL A 103 -7.90 11.86 -12.84
C VAL A 103 -6.61 12.66 -12.72
N LEU A 104 -6.75 13.98 -12.64
CA LEU A 104 -5.67 14.92 -12.45
C LEU A 104 -5.92 15.67 -11.13
N THR A 105 -4.96 15.59 -10.20
CA THR A 105 -4.97 16.35 -8.95
C THR A 105 -3.76 17.30 -8.94
N LEU A 106 -4.00 18.54 -8.53
CA LEU A 106 -3.03 19.63 -8.45
C LEU A 106 -3.08 20.19 -7.02
N TRP A 107 -1.94 20.23 -6.35
CA TRP A 107 -1.76 20.87 -5.05
C TRP A 107 -1.12 22.24 -5.28
N GLY A 108 -1.63 23.29 -4.65
CA GLY A 108 -1.22 24.66 -4.91
C GLY A 108 -2.26 25.70 -4.53
N GLU A 109 -1.97 26.95 -4.87
CA GLU A 109 -2.85 28.10 -4.64
C GLU A 109 -3.20 28.80 -5.94
N LEU A 110 -4.44 29.25 -6.04
CA LEU A 110 -4.93 30.01 -7.19
C LEU A 110 -4.95 31.48 -6.81
N GLY A 111 -4.43 32.36 -7.68
CA GLY A 111 -4.44 33.80 -7.46
C GLY A 111 -5.87 34.35 -7.32
N SER A 112 -6.07 35.40 -6.53
CA SER A 112 -7.41 35.92 -6.16
C SER A 112 -8.22 36.52 -7.33
N ASP A 113 -7.60 36.76 -8.48
CA ASP A 113 -8.26 37.20 -9.73
C ASP A 113 -8.37 36.08 -10.78
N ARG A 114 -8.22 34.82 -10.35
CA ARG A 114 -8.32 33.61 -11.17
C ARG A 114 -9.55 32.80 -10.78
N GLU A 115 -10.05 32.04 -11.73
CA GLU A 115 -11.22 31.18 -11.58
C GLU A 115 -10.83 29.70 -11.37
N ALA A 116 -9.89 29.18 -12.17
CA ALA A 116 -9.46 27.78 -12.11
C ALA A 116 -8.16 27.49 -12.86
N PHE A 117 -7.59 26.31 -12.58
CA PHE A 117 -6.60 25.66 -13.44
C PHE A 117 -7.29 24.91 -14.59
N TRP A 118 -6.75 25.04 -15.80
CA TRP A 118 -7.27 24.46 -17.04
C TRP A 118 -6.21 23.57 -17.71
N PRO A 119 -6.30 22.24 -17.58
CA PRO A 119 -5.39 21.29 -18.20
C PRO A 119 -5.69 21.02 -19.68
N PHE A 120 -4.63 20.89 -20.48
CA PHE A 120 -4.67 20.54 -21.90
C PHE A 120 -3.59 19.51 -22.25
N ASN A 121 -3.93 18.57 -23.14
CA ASN A 121 -2.97 17.70 -23.82
C ASN A 121 -2.56 18.30 -25.19
N SER A 122 -1.43 17.85 -25.73
CA SER A 122 -0.96 18.15 -27.09
C SER A 122 -0.87 19.66 -27.38
N ASP A 123 0.07 20.36 -26.76
CA ASP A 123 0.40 21.77 -27.03
C ASP A 123 -0.83 22.72 -27.03
N SER A 124 -1.74 22.53 -26.07
CA SER A 124 -2.99 23.30 -25.87
C SER A 124 -4.16 22.98 -26.81
N TRP A 125 -4.04 22.01 -27.72
CA TRP A 125 -5.11 21.68 -28.67
C TRP A 125 -6.25 20.85 -28.04
N ASN A 126 -5.93 19.99 -27.07
CA ASN A 126 -6.88 19.03 -26.50
C ASN A 126 -7.24 19.41 -25.06
N TRP A 127 -8.25 20.28 -24.88
CA TRP A 127 -8.74 20.70 -23.57
C TRP A 127 -9.36 19.52 -22.79
N LEU A 128 -8.96 19.36 -21.52
CA LEU A 128 -9.41 18.26 -20.66
C LEU A 128 -10.54 18.67 -19.70
N GLY A 129 -10.76 19.98 -19.51
CA GLY A 129 -11.86 20.56 -18.73
C GLY A 129 -11.40 21.62 -17.70
N VAL A 130 -12.28 21.94 -16.75
CA VAL A 130 -12.00 22.87 -15.63
C VAL A 130 -11.68 22.08 -14.36
N MET A 131 -10.55 22.33 -13.70
CA MET A 131 -10.26 21.75 -12.39
C MET A 131 -11.07 22.46 -11.30
N LYS A 132 -11.76 21.68 -10.47
CA LYS A 132 -12.54 22.20 -9.34
C LYS A 132 -11.70 22.15 -8.07
N LYS A 133 -11.78 23.19 -7.23
CA LYS A 133 -11.25 23.13 -5.86
C LYS A 133 -12.00 22.05 -5.09
N VAL A 134 -11.28 21.13 -4.45
CA VAL A 134 -11.86 20.01 -3.66
C VAL A 134 -11.53 20.10 -2.17
N SER A 135 -10.47 20.82 -1.81
CA SER A 135 -10.17 21.29 -0.46
C SER A 135 -9.34 22.57 -0.55
N ASP A 136 -9.00 23.19 0.57
CA ASP A 136 -7.91 24.15 0.58
C ASP A 136 -6.61 23.49 0.09
N GLY A 137 -5.84 24.26 -0.68
CA GLY A 137 -4.62 23.78 -1.34
C GLY A 137 -4.79 22.73 -2.45
N VAL A 138 -6.00 22.27 -2.81
CA VAL A 138 -6.17 21.13 -3.76
C VAL A 138 -7.27 21.35 -4.79
N TYR A 139 -6.90 21.14 -6.05
CA TYR A 139 -7.75 21.21 -7.24
C TYR A 139 -7.74 19.87 -7.97
N ARG A 140 -8.89 19.44 -8.51
CA ARG A 140 -9.03 18.13 -9.16
C ARG A 140 -9.97 18.17 -10.36
N ILE A 141 -9.70 17.33 -11.34
CA ILE A 141 -10.65 16.95 -12.39
C ILE A 141 -10.61 15.43 -12.61
N VAL A 142 -11.79 14.83 -12.78
CA VAL A 142 -11.98 13.47 -13.32
C VAL A 142 -12.61 13.65 -14.69
N THR A 143 -11.99 13.07 -15.73
CA THR A 143 -12.37 13.30 -17.13
C THR A 143 -11.95 12.11 -18.01
N THR A 144 -12.13 12.22 -19.33
CA THR A 144 -11.51 11.30 -20.28
C THR A 144 -10.39 12.02 -21.03
N TRP A 145 -9.28 11.31 -21.28
CA TRP A 145 -8.15 11.85 -22.01
C TRP A 145 -8.55 12.22 -23.44
N LYS A 146 -8.07 13.36 -23.93
CA LYS A 146 -8.42 13.91 -25.26
C LYS A 146 -7.23 13.94 -26.20
N ARG A 147 -7.43 13.46 -27.43
CA ARG A 147 -6.45 13.36 -28.51
C ARG A 147 -7.10 13.54 -29.88
N SER A 148 -6.89 14.69 -30.52
CA SER A 148 -7.13 14.84 -31.96
C SER A 148 -6.23 13.93 -32.80
N LYS A 149 -6.80 13.23 -33.78
CA LYS A 149 -6.05 12.40 -34.75
C LYS A 149 -5.01 13.20 -35.55
N ASN A 150 -5.23 14.50 -35.72
CA ASN A 150 -4.42 15.36 -36.58
C ASN A 150 -3.33 16.12 -35.80
N ASN A 151 -3.22 15.95 -34.47
CA ASN A 151 -2.31 16.72 -33.62
C ASN A 151 -1.56 15.85 -32.60
N PRO A 152 -0.60 15.01 -33.04
CA PRO A 152 0.22 14.16 -32.16
C PRO A 152 1.52 14.86 -31.75
N PRO A 153 1.51 15.63 -30.65
CA PRO A 153 2.20 15.10 -29.46
C PRO A 153 1.23 14.58 -28.39
N ASN A 154 1.67 13.59 -27.60
CA ASN A 154 0.87 12.98 -26.51
C ASN A 154 1.75 12.71 -25.26
N ASP A 155 2.81 13.49 -25.14
CA ASP A 155 3.98 13.35 -24.27
C ASP A 155 4.05 14.48 -23.20
N ARG A 156 3.06 15.37 -23.16
CA ARG A 156 3.06 16.59 -22.35
C ARG A 156 1.67 17.01 -21.89
N LEU A 157 1.61 17.64 -20.71
CA LEU A 157 0.42 18.24 -20.12
C LEU A 157 0.67 19.72 -19.83
N LEU A 158 -0.15 20.60 -20.39
CA LEU A 158 -0.06 22.04 -20.19
C LEU A 158 -1.12 22.48 -19.18
N ILE A 159 -0.72 23.23 -18.15
CA ILE A 159 -1.62 23.78 -17.13
C ILE A 159 -1.74 25.28 -17.34
N TYR A 160 -2.92 25.73 -17.75
CA TYR A 160 -3.27 27.14 -17.78
C TYR A 160 -3.95 27.57 -16.46
N CYS A 161 -3.91 28.87 -16.15
CA CYS A 161 -4.62 29.47 -15.02
C CYS A 161 -5.54 30.59 -15.53
N GLY A 162 -6.83 30.29 -15.63
CA GLY A 162 -7.84 31.19 -16.19
C GLY A 162 -8.42 32.19 -15.17
N PRO A 163 -8.97 33.32 -15.63
CA PRO A 163 -8.91 33.84 -16.99
C PRO A 163 -7.54 34.48 -17.30
N ASN A 164 -7.25 34.70 -18.59
CA ASN A 164 -6.01 35.36 -19.05
C ASN A 164 -5.94 36.85 -18.59
N THR A 165 -7.06 37.46 -18.23
CA THR A 165 -7.11 38.82 -17.67
C THR A 165 -6.51 38.88 -16.26
N GLY A 166 -6.59 37.81 -15.46
CA GLY A 166 -6.01 37.77 -14.11
C GLY A 166 -4.48 37.93 -14.12
N LYS A 167 -3.94 38.60 -13.10
CA LYS A 167 -2.51 38.95 -12.96
C LYS A 167 -1.96 38.65 -11.57
N THR A 168 -2.80 38.17 -10.64
CA THR A 168 -2.34 37.67 -9.35
C THR A 168 -1.55 36.38 -9.59
N VAL A 169 -0.52 36.19 -8.75
CA VAL A 169 0.35 35.02 -8.76
C VAL A 169 -0.44 33.79 -8.31
N SER A 170 -0.38 32.73 -9.11
CA SER A 170 -0.80 31.38 -8.73
C SER A 170 0.43 30.53 -8.40
N ARG A 171 0.21 29.39 -7.75
CA ARG A 171 1.24 28.42 -7.40
C ARG A 171 0.75 26.99 -7.68
N ILE A 172 1.64 26.16 -8.19
CA ILE A 172 1.52 24.71 -8.18
C ILE A 172 2.66 24.19 -7.31
N ASP A 173 2.32 23.60 -6.16
CA ASP A 173 3.28 22.96 -5.25
C ASP A 173 3.70 21.59 -5.78
N ARG A 174 2.76 20.86 -6.39
CA ARG A 174 2.96 19.54 -7.01
C ARG A 174 1.72 19.11 -7.79
N ILE A 175 1.85 18.17 -8.72
CA ILE A 175 0.76 17.69 -9.57
C ILE A 175 0.83 16.17 -9.80
N LYS A 176 -0.32 15.54 -10.06
CA LYS A 176 -0.42 14.09 -10.32
C LYS A 176 -1.49 13.77 -11.37
N LEU A 177 -1.12 13.09 -12.46
CA LEU A 177 -2.03 12.50 -13.43
C LEU A 177 -2.06 10.99 -13.26
N GLU A 178 -3.25 10.40 -13.16
CA GLU A 178 -3.45 8.98 -12.90
C GLU A 178 -4.50 8.40 -13.86
N ARG A 179 -4.33 7.14 -14.30
CA ARG A 179 -5.35 6.43 -15.10
C ARG A 179 -6.47 5.94 -14.17
N GLY A 180 -7.70 6.37 -14.43
CA GLY A 180 -8.87 5.98 -13.64
C GLY A 180 -9.85 7.13 -13.36
N THR A 181 -10.74 6.91 -12.41
CA THR A 181 -11.79 7.84 -11.97
C THR A 181 -11.67 8.23 -10.49
N VAL A 182 -10.73 7.60 -9.75
CA VAL A 182 -10.50 7.82 -8.32
C VAL A 182 -9.03 8.23 -8.12
N ALA A 183 -8.82 9.40 -7.50
CA ALA A 183 -7.49 9.92 -7.20
C ALA A 183 -6.85 9.23 -5.98
N THR A 184 -5.52 9.25 -5.92
CA THR A 184 -4.76 8.90 -4.71
C THR A 184 -3.87 10.07 -4.26
N ASP A 185 -3.19 9.91 -3.12
CA ASP A 185 -2.24 10.92 -2.63
C ASP A 185 -1.03 11.10 -3.56
N TRP A 186 -0.36 12.24 -3.42
CA TRP A 186 0.76 12.57 -4.29
C TRP A 186 1.95 11.60 -4.11
N THR A 187 2.47 11.14 -5.24
CA THR A 187 3.73 10.40 -5.36
C THR A 187 4.51 10.94 -6.57
N PRO A 188 5.85 10.87 -6.60
CA PRO A 188 6.62 11.16 -7.81
C PRO A 188 6.26 10.17 -8.94
N ALA A 189 6.70 10.47 -10.16
CA ALA A 189 6.70 9.49 -11.23
C ALA A 189 7.83 8.46 -10.98
N PRO A 190 7.63 7.16 -11.29
CA PRO A 190 8.68 6.15 -11.12
C PRO A 190 9.97 6.47 -11.89
N GLU A 191 9.84 7.22 -12.99
CA GLU A 191 10.95 7.62 -13.85
C GLU A 191 11.87 8.67 -13.20
N ASP A 192 11.34 9.53 -12.31
CA ASP A 192 12.09 10.61 -11.66
C ASP A 192 13.28 10.03 -10.85
N GLY A 193 13.06 8.90 -10.16
CA GLY A 193 14.09 8.21 -9.39
C GLY A 193 15.13 7.46 -10.25
N ALA A 194 14.77 7.03 -11.46
CA ALA A 194 15.68 6.37 -12.37
C ALA A 194 16.69 7.36 -12.98
N THR A 195 16.24 8.57 -13.31
CA THR A 195 17.11 9.66 -13.79
C THR A 195 18.18 10.00 -12.75
N ALA A 196 17.77 10.26 -11.50
CA ALA A 196 18.69 10.62 -10.42
C ALA A 196 19.76 9.54 -10.16
N ALA A 197 19.39 8.25 -10.23
CA ALA A 197 20.33 7.15 -10.09
C ALA A 197 21.37 7.10 -11.25
N SER A 198 20.94 7.41 -12.48
CA SER A 198 21.81 7.48 -13.66
C SER A 198 22.80 8.65 -13.57
N GLU A 199 22.34 9.82 -13.15
CA GLU A 199 23.19 11.02 -12.95
C GLU A 199 24.27 10.78 -11.89
N VAL A 200 23.89 10.20 -10.74
CA VAL A 200 24.85 9.84 -9.68
C VAL A 200 25.86 8.78 -10.17
N ALA A 201 25.42 7.81 -10.97
CA ALA A 201 26.33 6.83 -11.57
C ALA A 201 27.32 7.47 -12.56
N ALA A 202 26.88 8.44 -13.37
CA ALA A 202 27.73 9.18 -14.29
C ALA A 202 28.74 10.08 -13.55
N GLN A 203 28.32 10.79 -12.50
CA GLN A 203 29.20 11.58 -11.64
C GLN A 203 30.24 10.70 -10.94
N LEU A 204 29.84 9.53 -10.42
CA LEU A 204 30.75 8.56 -9.80
C LEU A 204 31.75 7.98 -10.80
N ALA A 205 31.35 7.75 -12.05
CA ALA A 205 32.26 7.32 -13.11
C ALA A 205 33.30 8.42 -13.43
N ALA A 206 32.85 9.67 -13.61
CA ALA A 206 33.73 10.82 -13.84
C ALA A 206 34.73 11.02 -12.68
N HIS A 207 34.28 10.91 -11.43
CA HIS A 207 35.14 10.98 -10.25
C HIS A 207 36.20 9.85 -10.24
N LYS A 208 35.83 8.61 -10.62
CA LYS A 208 36.79 7.50 -10.70
C LYS A 208 37.87 7.76 -11.76
N THR A 209 37.50 8.29 -12.92
CA THR A 209 38.46 8.66 -13.97
C THR A 209 39.38 9.80 -13.52
N ALA A 210 38.84 10.84 -12.88
CA ALA A 210 39.64 11.94 -12.34
C ALA A 210 40.61 11.46 -11.25
N GLN A 211 40.17 10.60 -10.34
CA GLN A 211 41.01 10.01 -9.29
C GLN A 211 42.15 9.19 -9.89
N ALA A 212 41.89 8.36 -10.91
CA ALA A 212 42.92 7.53 -11.53
C ALA A 212 44.06 8.35 -12.17
N GLU A 213 43.76 9.52 -12.76
CA GLU A 213 44.80 10.42 -13.28
C GLU A 213 45.54 11.17 -12.15
N VAL A 214 44.89 11.48 -11.03
CA VAL A 214 45.55 12.01 -9.81
C VAL A 214 46.51 10.97 -9.21
N ASP A 215 46.06 9.73 -9.04
CA ASP A 215 46.88 8.63 -8.48
C ASP A 215 48.12 8.36 -9.35
N LYS A 216 47.94 8.44 -10.68
CA LYS A 216 49.00 8.33 -11.69
C LYS A 216 49.99 9.50 -11.64
N ALA A 217 49.52 10.74 -11.46
CA ALA A 217 50.38 11.89 -11.25
C ALA A 217 51.19 11.77 -9.94
N GLN A 218 50.53 11.40 -8.83
CA GLN A 218 51.21 11.13 -7.54
C GLN A 218 52.24 9.99 -7.66
N THR A 219 51.96 8.96 -8.46
CA THR A 219 52.90 7.87 -8.73
C THR A 219 54.13 8.36 -9.52
N ALA A 220 53.96 9.29 -10.47
CA ALA A 220 55.05 9.90 -11.20
C ALA A 220 55.91 10.80 -10.28
N ASP A 221 55.29 11.67 -9.47
CA ASP A 221 55.97 12.53 -8.50
C ASP A 221 56.76 11.70 -7.47
N LEU A 222 56.14 10.65 -6.92
CA LEU A 222 56.79 9.74 -5.97
C LEU A 222 57.96 8.99 -6.62
N THR A 223 57.87 8.65 -7.90
CA THR A 223 58.97 8.05 -8.66
C THR A 223 60.11 9.04 -8.88
N ALA A 224 59.81 10.28 -9.27
CA ALA A 224 60.79 11.35 -9.45
C ALA A 224 61.51 11.69 -8.13
N ALA A 225 60.77 11.79 -7.02
CA ALA A 225 61.33 11.99 -5.68
C ALA A 225 62.24 10.83 -5.27
N LYS A 226 61.89 9.57 -5.61
CA LYS A 226 62.72 8.39 -5.36
C LYS A 226 64.03 8.42 -6.16
N SER A 227 64.00 8.90 -7.41
CA SER A 227 65.19 9.10 -8.25
C SER A 227 66.08 10.23 -7.73
N ALA A 228 65.50 11.36 -7.32
CA ALA A 228 66.24 12.46 -6.71
C ALA A 228 66.90 12.03 -5.38
N LEU A 229 66.20 11.26 -4.55
CA LEU A 229 66.74 10.68 -3.32
C LEU A 229 67.89 9.69 -3.61
N ALA A 230 67.78 8.87 -4.66
CA ALA A 230 68.86 7.98 -5.06
C ALA A 230 70.12 8.75 -5.51
N GLY A 231 69.95 9.87 -6.23
CA GLY A 231 71.03 10.81 -6.55
C GLY A 231 71.68 11.39 -5.29
N ALA A 232 70.89 11.95 -4.38
CA ALA A 232 71.40 12.50 -3.12
C ALA A 232 72.11 11.46 -2.25
N VAL A 233 71.67 10.19 -2.26
CA VAL A 233 72.37 9.08 -1.59
C VAL A 233 73.70 8.74 -2.26
N ALA A 234 73.78 8.82 -3.60
CA ALA A 234 75.04 8.67 -4.32
C ALA A 234 76.01 9.82 -4.01
N ASP A 235 75.54 11.07 -3.98
CA ASP A 235 76.34 12.25 -3.61
C ASP A 235 76.86 12.16 -2.17
N ILE A 236 76.00 11.80 -1.22
CA ILE A 236 76.39 11.57 0.19
C ILE A 236 77.42 10.42 0.28
N THR A 237 77.27 9.37 -0.53
CA THR A 237 78.24 8.27 -0.58
C THR A 237 79.58 8.72 -1.16
N SER A 238 79.57 9.53 -2.23
CA SER A 238 80.79 10.12 -2.81
C SER A 238 81.47 11.08 -1.82
N ILE A 239 80.72 11.94 -1.12
CA ILE A 239 81.27 12.79 -0.06
C ILE A 239 81.89 11.93 1.06
N LYS A 240 81.26 10.81 1.42
CA LYS A 240 81.78 9.88 2.43
C LYS A 240 83.07 9.17 1.99
N THR A 241 83.28 8.88 0.71
CA THR A 241 84.50 8.23 0.19
C THR A 241 85.58 9.20 -0.26
N THR A 242 85.24 10.44 -0.62
CA THR A 242 86.18 11.50 -1.03
C THR A 242 86.68 12.33 0.16
N LYS A 243 85.92 12.36 1.27
CA LYS A 243 86.44 12.88 2.54
C LYS A 243 87.53 11.94 3.05
N ALA A 244 88.77 12.45 3.10
CA ALA A 244 89.93 11.71 3.60
C ALA A 244 89.62 10.93 4.88
N ASP A 245 89.91 9.63 4.86
CA ASP A 245 89.45 8.72 5.91
C ASP A 245 90.17 8.99 7.25
N LYS A 246 89.67 8.48 8.39
CA LYS A 246 90.35 8.69 9.69
C LYS A 246 91.81 8.24 9.64
N SER A 247 92.13 7.21 8.85
CA SER A 247 93.50 6.75 8.63
C SER A 247 94.35 7.71 7.79
N GLU A 248 93.76 8.39 6.80
CA GLU A 248 94.44 9.37 5.94
C GLU A 248 94.57 10.74 6.59
N VAL A 249 93.51 11.24 7.24
CA VAL A 249 93.59 12.43 8.10
C VAL A 249 94.58 12.17 9.23
N ALA A 250 94.61 10.97 9.80
CA ALA A 250 95.69 10.58 10.71
C ALA A 250 97.03 10.34 10.00
N ALA A 251 97.12 10.11 8.70
CA ALA A 251 98.41 9.97 7.98
C ALA A 251 99.00 11.34 7.65
N LEU A 252 98.20 12.28 7.14
CA LEU A 252 98.53 13.70 7.03
C LEU A 252 98.84 14.31 8.39
N ALA A 253 98.00 14.06 9.41
CA ALA A 253 98.28 14.49 10.77
C ALA A 253 99.46 13.72 11.39
N ARG A 254 99.80 12.49 11.00
CA ARG A 254 101.07 11.83 11.43
C ARG A 254 102.28 12.29 10.63
N ALA A 255 102.14 12.82 9.43
CA ALA A 255 103.23 13.45 8.69
C ALA A 255 103.51 14.86 9.23
N THR A 256 102.44 15.62 9.49
CA THR A 256 102.49 16.92 10.17
C THR A 256 102.96 16.74 11.60
N LEU A 257 102.39 15.81 12.39
CA LEU A 257 102.88 15.46 13.73
C LEU A 257 104.22 14.73 13.71
N ALA A 258 104.72 14.16 12.60
CA ALA A 258 106.11 13.69 12.54
C ALA A 258 107.08 14.85 12.27
N SER A 259 106.65 15.87 11.53
CA SER A 259 107.39 17.14 11.40
C SER A 259 107.39 17.90 12.72
N GLU A 260 106.22 18.08 13.32
CA GLU A 260 106.02 18.74 14.62
C GLU A 260 106.59 17.93 15.77
N TRP A 261 106.42 16.60 15.86
CA TRP A 261 107.12 15.78 16.88
C TRP A 261 108.59 15.58 16.56
N LYS A 262 109.11 15.92 15.38
CA LYS A 262 110.55 16.08 15.22
C LYS A 262 110.97 17.37 15.92
N SER A 263 110.39 18.51 15.51
CA SER A 263 110.57 19.83 16.13
C SER A 263 110.26 19.88 17.65
N ALA A 264 109.33 19.04 18.11
CA ALA A 264 108.81 19.00 19.47
C ALA A 264 109.22 17.75 20.25
N ALA A 265 109.88 16.75 19.65
CA ALA A 265 110.78 15.88 20.40
C ALA A 265 112.13 16.58 20.57
N ASP A 266 112.57 17.40 19.62
CA ASP A 266 113.69 18.32 19.82
C ASP A 266 113.36 19.27 21.00
N ALA A 267 112.15 19.84 21.07
CA ALA A 267 111.71 20.68 22.20
C ALA A 267 111.25 19.91 23.47
N ALA A 268 110.70 18.69 23.37
CA ALA A 268 110.30 17.89 24.54
C ALA A 268 111.44 17.07 25.13
N LYS A 269 112.51 16.81 24.38
CA LYS A 269 113.82 16.47 24.93
C LYS A 269 114.37 17.63 25.78
N THR A 270 113.94 18.87 25.52
CA THR A 270 114.19 20.04 26.39
C THR A 270 113.22 20.15 27.57
N ALA A 271 112.02 19.51 27.53
CA ALA A 271 110.94 19.75 28.51
C ALA A 271 110.48 18.55 29.36
N ALA A 272 110.56 17.31 28.86
CA ALA A 272 110.25 16.08 29.62
C ALA A 272 111.27 15.82 30.76
N ILE A 273 112.35 16.60 30.78
CA ILE A 273 113.28 16.80 31.91
C ILE A 273 112.55 17.32 33.18
N ALA A 274 111.28 17.76 33.12
CA ALA A 274 110.65 18.56 34.18
C ALA A 274 109.41 18.01 34.95
N ALA A 275 108.70 16.94 34.55
CA ALA A 275 107.25 16.85 34.87
C ALA A 275 106.64 15.54 35.48
N ALA A 276 107.42 14.51 35.86
CA ALA A 276 106.87 13.17 36.21
C ALA A 276 106.30 13.03 37.66
N GLN A 277 105.29 13.83 38.05
CA GLN A 277 104.95 14.08 39.47
C GLN A 277 103.43 14.00 39.84
N ALA A 278 102.65 13.09 39.23
CA ALA A 278 101.17 13.14 39.17
C ALA A 278 100.35 12.24 40.17
N ASP A 279 99.01 12.30 40.08
CA ASP A 279 97.98 11.93 41.08
C ASP A 279 97.62 10.41 41.25
N ALA A 280 96.85 9.82 40.31
CA ALA A 280 96.22 8.49 40.40
C ALA A 280 95.15 8.28 41.51
N LYS A 281 94.06 9.08 41.53
CA LYS A 281 92.95 8.96 42.50
C LYS A 281 91.54 9.00 41.88
N THR A 282 90.55 8.51 42.65
CA THR A 282 89.11 8.84 42.58
C THR A 282 88.30 8.35 41.37
N LYS A 283 87.76 7.11 41.47
CA LYS A 283 86.48 6.75 40.82
C LYS A 283 85.80 5.57 41.52
N ALA A 284 84.55 5.77 41.97
CA ALA A 284 83.64 4.75 42.49
C ALA A 284 82.18 5.26 42.49
N ASP A 285 81.25 4.33 42.75
CA ASP A 285 79.90 4.53 43.31
C ASP A 285 78.70 5.08 42.49
N ALA A 286 77.53 4.66 42.98
CA ALA A 286 76.18 5.25 42.86
C ALA A 286 75.40 5.20 41.52
N ALA A 287 74.74 4.06 41.26
CA ALA A 287 73.38 4.02 40.67
C ALA A 287 72.67 2.68 41.00
N ARG A 288 71.53 2.71 41.72
CA ARG A 288 70.84 1.47 42.20
C ARG A 288 69.30 1.57 42.34
N VAL A 289 68.68 2.75 42.25
CA VAL A 289 67.36 3.00 42.86
C VAL A 289 66.30 3.48 41.85
N ALA A 290 65.45 2.54 41.43
CA ALA A 290 64.06 2.69 40.92
C ALA A 290 63.65 1.28 40.41
N ALA A 291 62.85 0.45 41.08
CA ALA A 291 61.51 0.64 41.67
C ALA A 291 60.50 1.10 40.60
N GLU A 292 59.52 0.29 40.16
CA GLU A 292 58.38 -0.29 40.90
C GLU A 292 57.42 0.77 41.48
N THR A 293 56.26 0.96 40.83
CA THR A 293 54.91 1.23 41.39
C THR A 293 53.96 1.78 40.31
N ALA A 294 53.20 0.90 39.65
CA ALA A 294 51.96 1.15 38.87
C ALA A 294 51.61 -0.13 38.06
N ALA A 295 50.36 -0.58 37.90
CA ALA A 295 49.09 -0.15 38.49
C ALA A 295 48.13 -1.37 38.60
N GLN A 296 47.03 -1.24 39.36
CA GLN A 296 45.99 -2.26 39.52
C GLN A 296 44.57 -1.66 39.46
N ALA A 297 43.60 -2.48 39.03
CA ALA A 297 42.13 -2.33 39.20
C ALA A 297 41.36 -1.23 38.40
N LYS A 298 40.04 -1.32 38.10
CA LYS A 298 39.04 -2.43 37.94
C LYS A 298 37.64 -1.85 37.59
N ALA A 299 36.74 -2.61 36.90
CA ALA A 299 35.29 -2.82 37.22
C ALA A 299 34.21 -2.76 36.07
N GLU A 300 33.45 -3.88 35.94
CA GLU A 300 32.25 -4.16 35.11
C GLU A 300 30.85 -3.80 35.73
N ALA A 301 29.75 -3.83 34.91
CA ALA A 301 28.36 -4.21 35.31
C ALA A 301 27.31 -4.39 34.15
N ALA A 302 26.39 -5.41 34.17
CA ALA A 302 25.03 -5.48 33.47
C ALA A 302 24.19 -6.84 33.57
N LYS A 303 22.84 -6.87 33.87
CA LYS A 303 21.75 -7.94 33.58
C LYS A 303 20.33 -7.78 34.29
N THR A 304 19.19 -8.47 33.91
CA THR A 304 17.95 -9.00 34.72
C THR A 304 16.56 -9.31 33.93
N ALA A 305 15.34 -9.57 34.53
CA ALA A 305 14.11 -10.32 33.97
C ALA A 305 12.61 -10.02 34.51
N ALA A 306 11.52 -10.79 34.13
CA ALA A 306 10.01 -10.69 34.44
C ALA A 306 9.22 -12.09 34.42
N VAL A 307 7.87 -12.44 34.50
CA VAL A 307 6.39 -11.99 34.54
C VAL A 307 5.44 -13.20 35.03
N ALA A 308 4.08 -13.50 35.12
CA ALA A 308 2.60 -13.15 34.86
C ALA A 308 1.63 -14.10 35.76
N SER A 309 0.29 -14.46 35.76
CA SER A 309 -1.18 -14.24 35.28
C SER A 309 -2.16 -15.33 35.95
N ALA A 310 -3.53 -15.56 35.93
CA ALA A 310 -4.91 -14.97 35.63
C ALA A 310 -6.17 -15.92 36.03
N ALA A 311 -7.50 -15.60 35.76
CA ALA A 311 -8.85 -16.37 35.88
C ALA A 311 -9.80 -16.19 37.17
N GLY A 312 -11.13 -16.55 37.39
CA GLY A 312 -12.39 -17.24 36.84
C GLY A 312 -13.65 -17.09 37.85
N THR A 313 -14.93 -17.63 37.93
CA THR A 313 -16.01 -18.46 37.21
C THR A 313 -17.44 -18.45 37.99
N ALA A 314 -18.62 -19.06 37.57
CA ALA A 314 -20.03 -18.90 38.19
C ALA A 314 -21.14 -20.07 38.07
N GLN A 315 -22.32 -20.08 38.81
CA GLN A 315 -23.68 -20.76 38.55
C GLN A 315 -24.78 -20.75 39.72
N ALA A 316 -26.13 -20.93 39.44
CA ALA A 316 -27.20 -21.73 40.20
C ALA A 316 -28.64 -21.13 40.55
N LYS A 317 -29.70 -21.98 40.67
CA LYS A 317 -31.09 -21.69 41.20
C LYS A 317 -31.89 -22.98 41.57
N ALA A 318 -33.00 -22.88 42.33
CA ALA A 318 -34.00 -23.93 42.61
C ALA A 318 -35.43 -23.37 42.92
N ASP A 319 -36.47 -24.24 43.04
CA ASP A 319 -37.91 -23.93 43.24
C ASP A 319 -38.68 -25.04 44.04
N ALA A 320 -40.00 -24.91 44.34
CA ALA A 320 -40.78 -25.76 45.28
C ALA A 320 -42.30 -25.96 44.99
N ALA A 321 -42.99 -26.96 45.61
CA ALA A 321 -44.46 -27.15 45.57
C ALA A 321 -45.07 -28.14 46.62
N LYS A 322 -46.22 -27.81 47.27
CA LYS A 322 -47.23 -28.78 47.83
C LYS A 322 -48.51 -28.11 48.44
N ALA A 323 -49.72 -28.41 47.97
CA ALA A 323 -51.02 -28.23 48.68
C ALA A 323 -52.22 -28.79 47.86
N ALA A 324 -53.17 -29.54 48.45
CA ALA A 324 -54.45 -29.94 47.84
C ALA A 324 -55.48 -30.58 48.82
N ALA A 325 -56.75 -30.64 48.38
CA ALA A 325 -57.90 -31.45 48.85
C ALA A 325 -58.78 -30.98 50.05
N ILE A 326 -60.08 -30.73 49.77
CA ILE A 326 -61.32 -30.93 50.57
C ILE A 326 -62.52 -30.34 49.77
N ALA A 327 -63.52 -31.16 49.38
CA ALA A 327 -64.82 -30.76 48.79
C ALA A 327 -65.74 -31.99 48.56
N ASP A 328 -67.08 -31.86 48.64
CA ASP A 328 -68.04 -32.73 47.86
C ASP A 328 -69.55 -32.33 47.90
N ALA A 329 -70.13 -32.05 49.08
CA ALA A 329 -71.55 -32.35 49.39
C ALA A 329 -72.71 -31.51 48.73
N ALA A 330 -72.50 -30.79 47.63
CA ALA A 330 -73.41 -29.74 47.14
C ALA A 330 -74.49 -30.17 46.09
N ALA A 331 -75.06 -31.38 46.19
CA ALA A 331 -75.37 -32.16 44.98
C ALA A 331 -76.79 -32.23 44.37
N LYS A 332 -77.93 -31.91 45.05
CA LYS A 332 -79.28 -32.39 44.59
C LYS A 332 -80.40 -31.39 44.22
N ASP A 333 -80.53 -30.21 44.83
CA ASP A 333 -81.44 -29.15 44.28
C ASP A 333 -80.99 -28.67 42.89
N ALA A 334 -79.74 -29.00 42.53
CA ALA A 334 -79.19 -28.84 41.20
C ALA A 334 -80.09 -29.39 40.09
N VAL A 335 -80.78 -30.52 40.22
CA VAL A 335 -81.17 -31.36 39.06
C VAL A 335 -82.21 -30.76 38.09
N VAL A 336 -83.35 -30.21 38.54
CA VAL A 336 -84.36 -29.66 37.60
C VAL A 336 -83.98 -28.26 37.12
N LYS A 337 -83.26 -27.50 37.96
CA LYS A 337 -82.57 -26.27 37.56
C LYS A 337 -81.51 -26.58 36.51
N GLN A 338 -80.72 -27.65 36.69
CA GLN A 338 -79.78 -28.21 35.73
C GLN A 338 -80.50 -28.58 34.45
N GLN A 339 -81.67 -29.23 34.45
CA GLN A 339 -82.31 -29.63 33.19
C GLN A 339 -82.65 -28.41 32.30
N ALA A 340 -83.30 -27.39 32.86
CA ALA A 340 -83.65 -26.17 32.11
C ALA A 340 -82.41 -25.30 31.80
N ALA A 341 -81.46 -25.20 32.73
CA ALA A 341 -80.19 -24.51 32.52
C ALA A 341 -79.28 -25.27 31.54
N ALA A 342 -79.36 -26.60 31.44
CA ALA A 342 -78.61 -27.43 30.50
C ALA A 342 -79.20 -27.34 29.10
N ASP A 343 -80.52 -27.21 28.96
CA ASP A 343 -81.14 -26.99 27.65
C ASP A 343 -80.82 -25.58 27.11
N ALA A 344 -80.84 -24.57 27.99
CA ALA A 344 -80.35 -23.23 27.68
C ALA A 344 -78.83 -23.19 27.44
N LYS A 345 -78.04 -23.89 28.26
CA LYS A 345 -76.58 -24.00 28.14
C LYS A 345 -76.18 -24.77 26.88
N ALA A 346 -76.83 -25.86 26.52
CA ALA A 346 -76.53 -26.61 25.29
C ALA A 346 -76.80 -25.75 24.04
N LYS A 347 -77.84 -24.90 24.06
CA LYS A 347 -78.11 -23.93 23.00
C LYS A 347 -77.10 -22.79 22.99
N ALA A 348 -76.69 -22.28 24.15
CA ALA A 348 -75.62 -21.29 24.26
C ALA A 348 -74.25 -21.85 23.85
N ASP A 349 -73.93 -23.09 24.22
CA ASP A 349 -72.72 -23.83 23.86
C ASP A 349 -72.70 -24.14 22.36
N ALA A 350 -73.85 -24.48 21.75
CA ALA A 350 -73.96 -24.66 20.31
C ALA A 350 -73.79 -23.33 19.53
N ALA A 351 -74.40 -22.24 20.00
CA ALA A 351 -74.20 -20.92 19.42
C ALA A 351 -72.74 -20.44 19.59
N LEU A 352 -72.13 -20.70 20.75
CA LEU A 352 -70.72 -20.46 21.04
C LEU A 352 -69.81 -21.32 20.17
N SER A 353 -70.16 -22.59 19.90
CA SER A 353 -69.42 -23.46 18.99
C SER A 353 -69.49 -22.94 17.56
N ALA A 354 -70.67 -22.52 17.09
CA ALA A 354 -70.83 -21.91 15.76
C ALA A 354 -70.06 -20.57 15.65
N ALA A 355 -70.05 -19.75 16.70
CA ALA A 355 -69.28 -18.51 16.76
C ALA A 355 -67.76 -18.78 16.76
N LYS A 356 -67.29 -19.78 17.52
CA LYS A 356 -65.89 -20.23 17.50
C LYS A 356 -65.49 -20.72 16.12
N THR A 357 -66.23 -21.67 15.53
CA THR A 357 -65.94 -22.19 14.19
C THR A 357 -65.88 -21.08 13.13
N TYR A 358 -66.72 -20.04 13.25
CA TYR A 358 -66.68 -18.87 12.37
C TYR A 358 -65.43 -18.01 12.61
N SER A 359 -65.11 -17.70 13.87
CA SER A 359 -63.89 -16.97 14.24
C SER A 359 -62.62 -17.72 13.84
N ASP A 360 -62.59 -19.04 13.95
CA ASP A 360 -61.49 -19.90 13.51
C ASP A 360 -61.37 -19.88 11.98
N GLY A 361 -62.47 -19.68 11.25
CA GLY A 361 -62.45 -19.47 9.80
C GLY A 361 -61.75 -18.17 9.42
N LEU A 362 -62.18 -17.05 10.01
CA LEU A 362 -61.58 -15.72 9.80
C LEU A 362 -60.10 -15.71 10.25
N ASN A 363 -59.79 -16.30 11.40
CA ASN A 363 -58.40 -16.41 11.89
C ASN A 363 -57.50 -17.19 10.91
N ARG A 364 -57.99 -18.30 10.31
CA ARG A 364 -57.22 -19.04 9.28
C ARG A 364 -56.98 -18.20 8.03
N GLU A 365 -57.93 -17.36 7.61
CA GLU A 365 -57.74 -16.44 6.48
C GLU A 365 -56.64 -15.40 6.78
N VAL A 366 -56.71 -14.75 7.95
CA VAL A 366 -55.69 -13.78 8.38
C VAL A 366 -54.32 -14.44 8.53
N SER A 367 -54.23 -15.60 9.19
CA SER A 367 -52.99 -16.37 9.28
C SER A 367 -52.43 -16.67 7.90
N ALA A 368 -53.23 -17.21 6.97
CA ALA A 368 -52.75 -17.50 5.62
C ALA A 368 -52.30 -16.27 4.81
N LYS A 369 -52.74 -15.05 5.15
CA LYS A 369 -52.16 -13.80 4.62
C LYS A 369 -50.86 -13.40 5.33
N VAL A 370 -50.81 -13.52 6.65
CA VAL A 370 -49.61 -13.24 7.47
C VAL A 370 -48.47 -14.20 7.13
N ASP A 371 -48.76 -15.47 6.85
CA ASP A 371 -47.79 -16.49 6.44
C ASP A 371 -47.18 -16.12 5.07
N ARG A 372 -47.98 -15.70 4.10
CA ARG A 372 -47.49 -15.22 2.78
C ARG A 372 -46.65 -13.95 2.89
N LEU A 373 -47.03 -13.02 3.77
CA LEU A 373 -46.23 -11.83 4.06
C LEU A 373 -44.90 -12.23 4.73
N SER A 374 -44.91 -13.21 5.62
CA SER A 374 -43.71 -13.73 6.29
C SER A 374 -42.78 -14.46 5.31
N GLU A 375 -43.31 -15.25 4.38
CA GLU A 375 -42.53 -15.84 3.27
C GLU A 375 -41.94 -14.73 2.39
N THR A 376 -42.73 -13.70 2.05
CA THR A 376 -42.29 -12.56 1.25
C THR A 376 -41.10 -11.85 1.92
N VAL A 377 -41.22 -11.50 3.21
CA VAL A 377 -40.13 -10.88 3.98
C VAL A 377 -38.89 -11.79 4.05
N THR A 378 -39.07 -13.09 4.31
CA THR A 378 -37.96 -14.06 4.37
C THR A 378 -37.20 -14.16 3.05
N ARG A 379 -37.93 -14.12 1.91
CA ARG A 379 -37.33 -14.13 0.57
C ARG A 379 -36.61 -12.82 0.25
N GLN A 380 -37.14 -11.68 0.71
CA GLN A 380 -36.45 -10.39 0.59
C GLN A 380 -35.16 -10.34 1.42
N ASP A 381 -35.16 -10.83 2.66
CA ASP A 381 -33.95 -10.84 3.48
C ASP A 381 -32.88 -11.80 2.92
N SER A 382 -33.31 -12.90 2.30
CA SER A 382 -32.43 -13.78 1.52
C SER A 382 -31.85 -13.09 0.28
N ALA A 383 -32.64 -12.28 -0.44
CA ALA A 383 -32.19 -11.49 -1.58
C ALA A 383 -31.19 -10.40 -1.15
N ARG A 384 -31.50 -9.65 -0.09
CA ARG A 384 -30.64 -8.61 0.49
C ARG A 384 -29.28 -9.15 0.92
N ALA A 385 -29.24 -10.35 1.51
CA ALA A 385 -27.98 -11.02 1.83
C ALA A 385 -27.13 -11.30 0.57
N SER A 386 -27.77 -11.73 -0.53
CA SER A 386 -27.10 -11.93 -1.83
C SER A 386 -26.59 -10.62 -2.46
N GLU A 387 -27.37 -9.55 -2.37
CA GLU A 387 -27.00 -8.21 -2.85
C GLU A 387 -25.83 -7.63 -2.05
N ILE A 388 -25.87 -7.75 -0.71
CA ILE A 388 -24.79 -7.35 0.19
C ILE A 388 -23.51 -8.14 -0.12
N ASN A 389 -23.61 -9.46 -0.29
CA ASN A 389 -22.46 -10.30 -0.67
C ASN A 389 -21.88 -9.89 -2.03
N THR A 390 -22.73 -9.51 -2.99
CA THR A 390 -22.32 -9.04 -4.32
C THR A 390 -21.59 -7.70 -4.25
N LEU A 391 -22.12 -6.73 -3.51
CA LEU A 391 -21.47 -5.43 -3.30
C LEU A 391 -20.16 -5.57 -2.50
N THR A 392 -20.13 -6.44 -1.48
CA THR A 392 -18.94 -6.74 -0.69
C THR A 392 -17.85 -7.35 -1.56
N ALA A 393 -18.16 -8.39 -2.35
CA ALA A 393 -17.21 -9.01 -3.26
C ALA A 393 -16.67 -8.05 -4.33
N LYS A 394 -17.47 -7.09 -4.80
CA LYS A 394 -16.99 -6.02 -5.68
C LYS A 394 -16.08 -5.03 -4.96
N LEU A 395 -16.39 -4.67 -3.71
CA LEU A 395 -15.58 -3.77 -2.89
C LEU A 395 -14.24 -4.39 -2.49
N ASP A 396 -14.21 -5.66 -2.06
CA ASP A 396 -12.99 -6.42 -1.79
C ASP A 396 -12.14 -6.66 -3.05
N GLY A 397 -12.81 -6.67 -4.21
CA GLY A 397 -12.19 -6.67 -5.54
C GLY A 397 -11.60 -5.32 -5.97
N MET A 398 -11.98 -4.20 -5.34
CA MET A 398 -11.39 -2.89 -5.63
C MET A 398 -9.97 -2.81 -5.07
N ARG A 399 -8.98 -2.50 -5.92
CA ARG A 399 -7.58 -2.40 -5.51
C ARG A 399 -6.88 -1.17 -6.06
N VAL A 400 -6.09 -0.55 -5.19
CA VAL A 400 -5.37 0.71 -5.45
C VAL A 400 -3.97 0.38 -6.01
N GLY A 401 -3.89 0.13 -7.31
CA GLY A 401 -2.62 -0.17 -7.99
C GLY A 401 -1.81 1.10 -8.27
N GLY A 402 -0.64 1.25 -7.65
CA GLY A 402 0.20 2.45 -7.82
C GLY A 402 1.72 2.25 -7.77
N ARG A 403 2.23 1.42 -6.85
CA ARG A 403 3.66 1.09 -6.78
C ARG A 403 4.02 0.13 -7.92
N ASN A 404 4.99 0.50 -8.76
CA ASN A 404 5.69 -0.49 -9.59
C ASN A 404 6.58 -1.34 -8.67
N LEU A 405 6.35 -2.66 -8.66
CA LEU A 405 7.13 -3.58 -7.83
C LEU A 405 8.34 -4.16 -8.56
N ILE A 406 8.51 -3.86 -9.86
CA ILE A 406 9.58 -4.41 -10.70
C ILE A 406 10.74 -3.40 -10.77
N ARG A 407 11.94 -3.80 -10.32
CA ARG A 407 13.16 -2.98 -10.46
C ARG A 407 13.61 -2.95 -11.92
N ASP A 408 14.19 -1.82 -12.31
CA ASP A 408 14.84 -1.60 -13.61
C ASP A 408 13.96 -1.90 -14.84
N SER A 409 12.63 -1.89 -14.67
CA SER A 409 11.63 -2.28 -15.66
C SER A 409 11.43 -1.28 -16.82
N ALA A 410 12.38 -0.36 -17.01
CA ALA A 410 12.42 0.61 -18.09
C ALA A 410 13.58 0.36 -19.07
N ALA A 411 14.45 -0.62 -18.79
CA ALA A 411 15.49 -1.04 -19.71
C ALA A 411 14.91 -1.91 -20.83
N GLU A 412 15.01 -1.46 -22.09
CA GLU A 412 14.56 -2.22 -23.26
C GLU A 412 15.32 -3.55 -23.36
N VAL A 413 14.58 -4.64 -23.58
CA VAL A 413 15.14 -5.96 -23.86
C VAL A 413 14.66 -6.48 -25.21
N ARG A 414 15.57 -6.49 -26.19
CA ARG A 414 15.30 -6.93 -27.57
C ARG A 414 16.12 -8.16 -27.94
N ASN A 415 15.49 -9.34 -27.96
CA ASN A 415 16.15 -10.60 -28.31
C ASN A 415 15.17 -11.65 -28.90
N ALA A 416 15.70 -12.81 -29.27
CA ALA A 416 14.93 -13.95 -29.80
C ALA A 416 14.93 -15.17 -28.86
N ASN A 417 15.23 -14.98 -27.58
CA ASN A 417 15.30 -16.06 -26.60
C ASN A 417 13.89 -16.56 -26.22
N TYR A 418 13.82 -17.69 -25.50
CA TYR A 418 12.57 -18.15 -24.90
C TYR A 418 12.30 -17.46 -23.55
N LEU A 419 13.33 -17.30 -22.71
CA LEU A 419 13.34 -16.35 -21.59
C LEU A 419 13.79 -14.98 -22.13
N MET A 420 12.92 -13.99 -22.13
CA MET A 420 13.25 -12.62 -22.56
C MET A 420 14.16 -11.95 -21.53
N GLN A 421 13.71 -11.89 -20.28
CA GLN A 421 14.37 -11.18 -19.19
C GLN A 421 13.95 -11.71 -17.81
N THR A 422 14.86 -11.59 -16.83
CA THR A 422 14.59 -11.75 -15.40
C THR A 422 14.69 -10.39 -14.72
N TYR A 423 13.64 -10.00 -13.99
CA TYR A 423 13.61 -8.76 -13.21
C TYR A 423 13.59 -9.07 -11.71
N SER A 424 14.26 -8.25 -10.91
CA SER A 424 14.15 -8.27 -9.45
C SER A 424 13.00 -7.39 -8.97
N LEU A 425 12.47 -7.66 -7.77
CA LEU A 425 11.36 -6.91 -7.18
C LEU A 425 11.82 -5.90 -6.12
N SER A 426 11.00 -4.87 -5.88
CA SER A 426 11.28 -3.76 -4.96
C SER A 426 11.60 -4.23 -3.53
N ASP A 427 10.69 -5.02 -2.96
CA ASP A 427 10.58 -5.30 -1.53
C ASP A 427 10.23 -6.77 -1.24
N GLY A 428 9.84 -7.56 -2.25
CA GLY A 428 9.62 -9.01 -2.13
C GLY A 428 8.43 -9.40 -1.22
N THR A 429 7.57 -8.44 -0.87
CA THR A 429 6.51 -8.58 0.14
C THR A 429 5.25 -9.31 -0.35
N LEU A 430 5.13 -9.57 -1.66
CA LEU A 430 3.92 -10.14 -2.28
C LEU A 430 3.56 -11.51 -1.68
N GLN A 431 2.35 -11.65 -1.16
CA GLN A 431 1.88 -12.86 -0.49
C GLN A 431 1.25 -13.88 -1.45
N GLU A 432 1.06 -15.11 -0.98
CA GLU A 432 0.32 -16.13 -1.73
C GLU A 432 -1.12 -15.68 -1.97
N GLY A 433 -1.58 -15.79 -3.21
CA GLY A 433 -2.93 -15.36 -3.60
C GLY A 433 -3.10 -13.85 -3.78
N GLU A 434 -2.08 -13.02 -3.54
CA GLU A 434 -2.20 -11.57 -3.67
C GLU A 434 -2.35 -11.15 -5.14
N PRO A 435 -3.46 -10.52 -5.56
CA PRO A 435 -3.69 -10.18 -6.96
C PRO A 435 -2.78 -9.03 -7.45
N VAL A 436 -2.12 -9.27 -8.58
CA VAL A 436 -1.18 -8.36 -9.25
C VAL A 436 -1.65 -8.06 -10.68
N VAL A 437 -1.28 -6.87 -11.16
CA VAL A 437 -1.48 -6.47 -12.56
C VAL A 437 -0.11 -6.30 -13.21
N LEU A 438 0.25 -7.24 -14.08
CA LEU A 438 1.47 -7.14 -14.89
C LEU A 438 1.11 -6.48 -16.21
N THR A 439 1.73 -5.32 -16.49
CA THR A 439 1.66 -4.65 -17.80
C THR A 439 3.07 -4.62 -18.38
N LEU A 440 3.17 -4.89 -19.67
CA LEU A 440 4.40 -4.92 -20.45
C LEU A 440 4.18 -4.09 -21.72
N TRP A 441 5.15 -3.26 -22.06
CA TRP A 441 5.15 -2.43 -23.26
C TRP A 441 6.16 -3.00 -24.24
N GLY A 442 5.79 -3.28 -25.48
CA GLY A 442 6.66 -4.03 -26.38
C GLY A 442 6.02 -4.49 -27.68
N GLU A 443 6.85 -5.16 -28.48
CA GLU A 443 6.49 -5.81 -29.75
C GLU A 443 6.79 -7.31 -29.63
N LEU A 444 5.75 -8.12 -29.80
CA LEU A 444 5.84 -9.57 -29.87
C LEU A 444 6.30 -9.98 -31.28
N GLY A 445 7.29 -10.87 -31.37
CA GLY A 445 7.79 -11.39 -32.64
C GLY A 445 6.70 -12.13 -33.45
N SER A 446 6.77 -12.08 -34.77
CA SER A 446 5.70 -12.61 -35.65
C SER A 446 5.57 -14.14 -35.68
N ASP A 447 6.50 -14.89 -35.08
CA ASP A 447 6.39 -16.34 -34.82
C ASP A 447 6.15 -16.68 -33.34
N ARG A 448 5.70 -15.69 -32.55
CA ARG A 448 5.42 -15.81 -31.12
C ARG A 448 3.93 -15.60 -30.84
N GLU A 449 3.41 -16.36 -29.89
CA GLU A 449 1.99 -16.39 -29.51
C GLU A 449 1.68 -15.38 -28.41
N ALA A 450 2.53 -15.31 -27.37
CA ALA A 450 2.34 -14.40 -26.24
C ALA A 450 3.59 -14.29 -25.34
N PHE A 451 3.57 -13.28 -24.46
CA PHE A 451 4.43 -13.23 -23.28
C PHE A 451 3.82 -14.04 -22.12
N TRP A 452 4.65 -14.83 -21.44
CA TRP A 452 4.28 -15.71 -20.33
C TRP A 452 5.09 -15.34 -19.08
N PRO A 453 4.52 -14.59 -18.13
CA PRO A 453 5.17 -14.31 -16.85
C PRO A 453 5.19 -15.54 -15.95
N PHE A 454 6.32 -15.73 -15.30
CA PHE A 454 6.53 -16.65 -14.18
C PHE A 454 7.17 -15.88 -13.01
N ASN A 455 7.03 -16.38 -11.80
CA ASN A 455 7.77 -15.89 -10.64
C ASN A 455 8.48 -17.03 -9.89
N SER A 456 9.29 -16.67 -8.91
CA SER A 456 10.11 -17.60 -8.10
C SER A 456 10.98 -18.53 -8.97
N ASP A 457 11.93 -17.95 -9.72
CA ASP A 457 12.87 -18.68 -10.60
C ASP A 457 12.17 -19.72 -11.50
N SER A 458 11.06 -19.31 -12.11
CA SER A 458 10.24 -20.09 -13.05
C SER A 458 9.45 -21.28 -12.47
N TRP A 459 9.41 -21.45 -11.16
CA TRP A 459 8.58 -22.49 -10.52
C TRP A 459 7.07 -22.23 -10.71
N ASN A 460 6.66 -20.97 -10.77
CA ASN A 460 5.26 -20.58 -10.70
C ASN A 460 4.84 -19.81 -11.96
N TRP A 461 4.01 -20.44 -12.80
CA TRP A 461 3.42 -19.79 -13.98
C TRP A 461 2.27 -18.86 -13.58
N LEU A 462 2.35 -17.58 -13.97
CA LEU A 462 1.34 -16.57 -13.63
C LEU A 462 0.25 -16.40 -14.70
N GLY A 463 0.45 -16.90 -15.93
CA GLY A 463 -0.56 -16.98 -16.99
C GLY A 463 -0.07 -16.49 -18.37
N VAL A 464 -1.02 -16.16 -19.25
CA VAL A 464 -0.76 -15.60 -20.59
C VAL A 464 -1.10 -14.11 -20.62
N MET A 465 -0.15 -13.26 -21.04
CA MET A 465 -0.44 -11.83 -21.23
C MET A 465 -1.22 -11.61 -22.52
N LYS A 466 -2.35 -10.91 -22.42
CA LYS A 466 -3.18 -10.54 -23.58
C LYS A 466 -2.74 -9.18 -24.10
N LYS A 467 -2.65 -9.03 -25.44
CA LYS A 467 -2.50 -7.71 -26.07
C LYS A 467 -3.74 -6.88 -25.75
N VAL A 468 -3.56 -5.69 -25.18
CA VAL A 468 -4.66 -4.77 -24.80
C VAL A 468 -4.72 -3.52 -25.68
N SER A 469 -3.60 -3.15 -26.30
CA SER A 469 -3.52 -2.20 -27.41
C SER A 469 -2.29 -2.52 -28.26
N ASP A 470 -2.07 -1.81 -29.35
CA ASP A 470 -0.74 -1.80 -29.97
C ASP A 470 0.32 -1.34 -28.96
N GLY A 471 1.47 -2.01 -29.00
CA GLY A 471 2.57 -1.81 -28.07
C GLY A 471 2.34 -2.25 -26.61
N VAL A 472 1.19 -2.82 -26.22
CA VAL A 472 0.88 -3.10 -24.79
C VAL A 472 0.22 -4.46 -24.55
N TYR A 473 0.81 -5.23 -23.63
CA TYR A 473 0.35 -6.54 -23.17
C TYR A 473 0.06 -6.49 -21.67
N ARG A 474 -0.99 -7.17 -21.19
CA ARG A 474 -1.40 -7.17 -19.79
C ARG A 474 -1.95 -8.51 -19.33
N ILE A 475 -1.74 -8.83 -18.05
CA ILE A 475 -2.48 -9.85 -17.31
C ILE A 475 -2.87 -9.33 -15.93
N VAL A 476 -4.05 -9.73 -15.45
CA VAL A 476 -4.46 -9.64 -14.05
C VAL A 476 -4.51 -11.07 -13.52
N THR A 477 -3.81 -11.35 -12.43
CA THR A 477 -3.59 -12.71 -11.91
C THR A 477 -3.23 -12.66 -10.44
N THR A 478 -3.21 -13.80 -9.74
CA THR A 478 -2.73 -13.88 -8.36
C THR A 478 -1.25 -14.23 -8.31
N TRP A 479 -0.52 -13.59 -7.39
CA TRP A 479 0.85 -13.96 -7.05
C TRP A 479 0.87 -15.38 -6.45
N LYS A 480 1.90 -16.14 -6.80
CA LYS A 480 2.02 -17.56 -6.47
C LYS A 480 3.31 -17.85 -5.72
N ARG A 481 3.24 -18.68 -4.69
CA ARG A 481 4.37 -19.12 -3.85
C ARG A 481 4.34 -20.64 -3.76
N SER A 482 5.46 -21.28 -4.11
CA SER A 482 5.54 -22.75 -3.99
C SER A 482 5.62 -23.16 -2.51
N LYS A 483 5.05 -24.32 -2.18
CA LYS A 483 5.08 -24.93 -0.84
C LYS A 483 6.51 -25.11 -0.29
N ASN A 484 7.51 -25.16 -1.18
CA ASN A 484 8.92 -25.29 -0.83
C ASN A 484 9.62 -23.95 -0.57
N ASN A 485 8.87 -22.84 -0.49
CA ASN A 485 9.32 -21.48 -0.17
C ASN A 485 10.56 -20.97 -0.99
N PRO A 486 10.52 -21.04 -2.33
CA PRO A 486 11.56 -20.46 -3.19
C PRO A 486 11.59 -18.91 -3.10
N PRO A 487 12.62 -18.25 -3.68
CA PRO A 487 12.76 -16.79 -3.67
C PRO A 487 11.50 -16.06 -4.16
N ASN A 488 11.14 -14.98 -3.48
CA ASN A 488 9.89 -14.22 -3.71
C ASN A 488 10.14 -12.84 -4.33
N ASP A 489 11.36 -12.65 -4.85
CA ASP A 489 11.98 -11.37 -5.24
C ASP A 489 12.17 -11.26 -6.76
N ARG A 490 11.61 -12.17 -7.56
CA ARG A 490 11.87 -12.28 -9.01
C ARG A 490 10.63 -12.51 -9.86
N LEU A 491 10.61 -11.84 -11.02
CA LEU A 491 9.67 -12.03 -12.12
C LEU A 491 10.45 -12.36 -13.40
N LEU A 492 10.04 -13.41 -14.12
CA LEU A 492 10.68 -13.86 -15.35
C LEU A 492 9.66 -13.80 -16.49
N ILE A 493 10.01 -13.10 -17.57
CA ILE A 493 9.15 -12.97 -18.76
C ILE A 493 9.65 -13.92 -19.84
N TYR A 494 8.84 -14.91 -20.19
CA TYR A 494 9.07 -15.78 -21.34
C TYR A 494 8.32 -15.26 -22.57
N CYS A 495 8.80 -15.58 -23.77
CA CYS A 495 8.16 -15.29 -25.05
C CYS A 495 7.93 -16.60 -25.81
N GLY A 496 6.69 -17.09 -25.77
CA GLY A 496 6.32 -18.40 -26.29
C GLY A 496 5.91 -18.39 -27.76
N PRO A 497 6.03 -19.51 -28.49
CA PRO A 497 6.63 -20.78 -28.06
C PRO A 497 8.17 -20.76 -28.14
N ASN A 498 8.84 -21.71 -27.47
CA ASN A 498 10.31 -21.88 -27.50
C ASN A 498 10.84 -22.22 -28.92
N THR A 499 9.99 -22.77 -29.79
CA THR A 499 10.31 -23.00 -31.21
C THR A 499 10.47 -21.70 -31.99
N GLY A 500 9.76 -20.62 -31.62
CA GLY A 500 9.86 -19.32 -32.29
C GLY A 500 11.27 -18.72 -32.20
N LYS A 501 11.68 -18.02 -33.27
CA LYS A 501 13.01 -17.43 -33.47
C LYS A 501 12.97 -15.97 -33.94
N THR A 502 11.79 -15.42 -34.21
CA THR A 502 11.67 -13.96 -34.43
C THR A 502 11.99 -13.20 -33.15
N VAL A 503 12.53 -11.99 -33.34
CA VAL A 503 12.92 -11.07 -32.26
C VAL A 503 11.67 -10.42 -31.67
N SER A 504 11.58 -10.39 -30.34
CA SER A 504 10.64 -9.56 -29.60
C SER A 504 11.37 -8.41 -28.91
N ARG A 505 10.65 -7.33 -28.57
CA ARG A 505 11.13 -6.19 -27.79
C ARG A 505 10.19 -5.99 -26.61
N ILE A 506 10.72 -5.86 -25.39
CA ILE A 506 9.97 -5.57 -24.14
C ILE A 506 10.69 -4.52 -23.29
#